data_AF-A0A068NJE0-F1
#
_entry.id   AF-A0A068NJE0-F1
#
_cell.length_a   1.000
_cell.length_b   1.000
_cell.length_c   1.000
_cell.angle_alpha   90.00
_cell.angle_beta   90.00
_cell.angle_gamma   90.00
#
_symmetry.space_group_name_H-M   'P 1'
#
loop_
_entity.id
_entity.type
_entity.pdbx_description
1 polymer ?
#
loop_
_entity_poly.entity_id
_entity_poly.type
_entity_poly.pdbx_seq_one_letter_code
_entity_poly.pdbx_strand_id
1 'polypeptide(L)'
;MPAGFDRTAATTLSFPPGTAYAQMPWAINGRLSAEHMNRLLVDLANYGMYGGNGFGIFDGFNVAAGAGLDVTVSAGHGMGPGPIYLPDTAHGSLPNNTTVYLWLVLAPGAFPDSAIVSHGTNPAAPPAGTIFHLATLTTAGGIVTAIDGSGVPYLRGGFVVRTTFDRGAPLDTPPVPIRTITQAGMYDWHAGAHRPLGNPVFQGSFGAHVQLVAADAPTQVLTPTGAGLHVSLPVSPIYGTPPLVIVNGAPTGGNSFDLKVGSTVVATLAPGMSAGPIVTVPDTTGHAAYSSSTITPNSF
;
A
#
# COMPACT_ATOMS: atom_id res chain seq x y z
N MET A 1 26.59 29.95 25.83
CA MET A 1 25.40 30.72 25.46
C MET A 1 25.11 30.45 24.00
N PRO A 2 23.92 29.96 23.59
CA PRO A 2 23.63 29.73 22.19
C PRO A 2 23.31 31.06 21.50
N ALA A 3 23.90 31.29 20.32
CA ALA A 3 23.64 32.45 19.47
C ALA A 3 22.19 32.38 18.95
N GLY A 4 21.43 33.45 19.18
CA GLY A 4 20.06 33.58 18.70
C GLY A 4 19.99 33.68 17.18
N PHE A 5 19.03 32.99 16.59
CA PHE A 5 18.61 33.19 15.21
C PHE A 5 17.95 34.58 15.08
N ASP A 6 18.64 35.51 14.41
CA ASP A 6 18.07 36.82 14.04
C ASP A 6 17.25 36.68 12.75
N ARG A 7 15.98 37.11 12.78
CA ARG A 7 15.02 37.05 11.66
C ARG A 7 14.79 38.43 11.00
N THR A 8 15.82 39.27 10.87
CA THR A 8 15.64 40.65 10.39
C THR A 8 16.27 40.98 9.03
N ALA A 9 16.27 40.05 8.08
CA ALA A 9 16.58 40.37 6.68
C ALA A 9 15.43 39.97 5.74
N ALA A 10 14.52 40.91 5.48
CA ALA A 10 13.64 40.85 4.32
C ALA A 10 14.50 41.01 3.06
N THR A 11 14.86 39.89 2.44
CA THR A 11 15.49 39.88 1.12
C THR A 11 14.41 40.21 0.08
N THR A 12 14.46 41.43 -0.45
CA THR A 12 13.60 41.84 -1.56
C THR A 12 14.07 41.10 -2.81
N LEU A 13 13.33 40.07 -3.22
CA LEU A 13 13.56 39.37 -4.48
C LEU A 13 13.06 40.26 -5.63
N SER A 14 13.97 40.84 -6.42
CA SER A 14 13.61 41.57 -7.63
C SER A 14 13.52 40.59 -8.82
N PHE A 15 12.36 40.56 -9.46
CA PHE A 15 12.17 39.79 -10.68
C PHE A 15 12.57 40.62 -11.92
N PRO A 16 12.98 39.98 -13.04
CA PRO A 16 13.36 40.68 -14.26
C PRO A 16 12.20 41.53 -14.80
N PRO A 17 12.47 42.75 -15.31
CA PRO A 17 11.43 43.57 -15.95
C PRO A 17 10.94 42.90 -17.24
N GLY A 18 9.63 42.69 -17.38
CA GLY A 18 9.01 42.39 -18.69
C GLY A 18 8.10 41.15 -18.77
N THR A 19 7.98 40.33 -17.72
CA THR A 19 7.07 39.17 -17.73
C THR A 19 5.69 39.56 -17.18
N ALA A 20 4.73 39.78 -18.08
CA ALA A 20 3.32 39.90 -17.72
C ALA A 20 2.74 38.51 -17.48
N TYR A 21 2.54 38.12 -16.22
CA TYR A 21 1.71 36.97 -15.89
C TYR A 21 0.24 37.39 -15.83
N ALA A 22 -0.63 36.60 -16.46
CA ALA A 22 -2.07 36.82 -16.50
C ALA A 22 -2.64 36.98 -15.09
N GLN A 23 -3.42 38.04 -14.88
CA GLN A 23 -4.05 38.36 -13.60
C GLN A 23 -4.95 37.21 -13.15
N MET A 24 -4.63 36.59 -12.02
CA MET A 24 -5.45 35.56 -11.39
C MET A 24 -6.56 36.20 -10.53
N PRO A 25 -7.77 35.61 -10.44
CA PRO A 25 -8.97 36.29 -9.96
C PRO A 25 -9.04 36.57 -8.44
N TRP A 26 -8.07 36.11 -7.65
CA TRP A 26 -8.03 36.24 -6.20
C TRP A 26 -6.88 37.12 -5.69
N ALA A 27 -6.20 37.82 -6.59
CA ALA A 27 -5.19 38.79 -6.22
C ALA A 27 -5.86 40.12 -5.83
N ILE A 28 -6.08 40.36 -4.53
CA ILE A 28 -6.22 41.74 -4.05
C ILE A 28 -4.86 42.41 -4.30
N ASN A 29 -4.76 43.15 -5.40
CA ASN A 29 -3.57 43.88 -5.88
C ASN A 29 -2.35 43.03 -6.29
N GLY A 30 -2.56 41.89 -6.97
CA GLY A 30 -1.50 41.25 -7.77
C GLY A 30 -0.26 40.76 -7.03
N ARG A 31 -0.29 40.73 -5.69
CA ARG A 31 0.81 40.24 -4.86
C ARG A 31 0.24 39.16 -3.96
N LEU A 32 0.70 37.92 -4.13
CA LEU A 32 0.75 37.01 -2.99
C LEU A 32 1.50 37.79 -1.90
N SER A 33 0.87 38.00 -0.74
CA SER A 33 1.56 38.71 0.33
C SER A 33 2.88 38.00 0.58
N ALA A 34 3.95 38.75 0.88
CA ALA A 34 5.24 38.13 1.21
C ALA A 34 5.08 37.08 2.32
N GLU A 35 4.09 37.27 3.19
CA GLU A 35 3.67 36.30 4.20
C GLU A 35 3.07 35.01 3.61
N HIS A 36 2.20 35.08 2.59
CA HIS A 36 1.65 33.90 1.93
C HIS A 36 2.72 33.14 1.13
N MET A 37 3.60 33.86 0.44
CA MET A 37 4.76 33.27 -0.24
C MET A 37 5.73 32.63 0.76
N ASN A 38 6.05 33.32 1.86
CA ASN A 38 6.93 32.77 2.90
C ASN A 38 6.29 31.58 3.59
N ARG A 39 4.97 31.59 3.81
CA ARG A 39 4.24 30.45 4.36
C ARG A 39 4.30 29.27 3.40
N LEU A 40 3.99 29.46 2.11
CA LEU A 40 4.12 28.41 1.09
C LEU A 40 5.56 27.91 0.93
N LEU A 41 6.57 28.76 1.07
CA LEU A 41 7.98 28.38 0.94
C LEU A 41 8.49 27.64 2.17
N VAL A 42 8.03 28.01 3.37
CA VAL A 42 8.25 27.28 4.61
C VAL A 42 7.50 25.95 4.59
N ASP A 43 6.26 25.93 4.10
CA ASP A 43 5.47 24.72 3.93
C ASP A 43 6.12 23.82 2.87
N LEU A 44 6.52 24.34 1.71
CA LEU A 44 7.22 23.58 0.67
C LEU A 44 8.60 23.09 1.12
N ALA A 45 9.36 23.90 1.86
CA ALA A 45 10.62 23.46 2.46
C ALA A 45 10.38 22.41 3.54
N ASN A 46 9.34 22.57 4.37
CA ASN A 46 9.03 21.60 5.41
C ASN A 46 8.51 20.29 4.83
N TYR A 47 7.63 20.34 3.84
CA TYR A 47 7.05 19.17 3.20
C TYR A 47 8.00 18.52 2.19
N GLY A 48 8.81 19.30 1.48
CA GLY A 48 9.81 18.82 0.54
C GLY A 48 11.09 18.31 1.22
N MET A 49 11.62 19.03 2.21
CA MET A 49 12.86 18.63 2.91
C MET A 49 12.62 17.62 4.03
N TYR A 50 11.49 17.65 4.74
CA TYR A 50 11.20 16.68 5.81
C TYR A 50 10.22 15.57 5.39
N GLY A 51 9.51 15.71 4.26
CA GLY A 51 8.57 14.71 3.74
C GLY A 51 9.17 13.70 2.74
N GLY A 52 10.48 13.78 2.45
CA GLY A 52 11.19 12.74 1.68
C GLY A 52 10.95 12.73 0.17
N ASN A 53 10.54 13.86 -0.44
CA ASN A 53 10.28 13.99 -1.90
C ASN A 53 9.27 12.97 -2.47
N GLY A 54 8.39 12.43 -1.63
CA GLY A 54 7.43 11.40 -2.02
C GLY A 54 6.04 11.95 -2.35
N PHE A 55 5.29 11.21 -3.16
CA PHE A 55 3.86 11.46 -3.40
C PHE A 55 3.07 10.69 -2.34
N GLY A 56 2.14 11.36 -1.66
CA GLY A 56 1.30 10.69 -0.67
C GLY A 56 0.42 11.63 0.15
N ILE A 57 -0.47 11.01 0.92
CA ILE A 57 -1.47 11.67 1.75
C ILE A 57 -0.89 11.99 3.13
N PHE A 58 -1.07 13.23 3.61
CA PHE A 58 -0.75 13.61 4.98
C PHE A 58 -1.93 13.30 5.91
N ASP A 59 -3.12 13.78 5.54
CA ASP A 59 -4.37 13.59 6.26
C ASP A 59 -5.58 13.61 5.31
N GLY A 60 -6.72 13.13 5.80
CA GLY A 60 -7.99 13.21 5.08
C GLY A 60 -8.10 12.24 3.90
N PHE A 61 -8.81 12.68 2.85
CA PHE A 61 -9.17 11.87 1.67
C PHE A 61 -9.83 10.52 1.99
N ASN A 62 -10.57 10.45 3.11
CA ASN A 62 -11.26 9.23 3.48
C ASN A 62 -12.40 8.96 2.50
N VAL A 63 -12.40 7.77 1.91
CA VAL A 63 -13.43 7.35 0.95
C VAL A 63 -14.55 6.63 1.71
N ALA A 64 -15.79 7.04 1.47
CA ALA A 64 -16.98 6.40 2.02
C ALA A 64 -18.07 6.25 0.96
N ALA A 65 -18.88 5.20 1.07
CA ALA A 65 -20.05 5.01 0.21
C ALA A 65 -21.15 5.99 0.62
N GLY A 66 -21.70 6.71 -0.34
CA GLY A 66 -22.89 7.53 -0.19
C GLY A 66 -24.17 6.74 -0.45
N ALA A 67 -25.26 7.45 -0.75
CA ALA A 67 -26.51 6.82 -1.15
C ALA A 67 -26.43 6.30 -2.59
N GLY A 68 -26.82 5.04 -2.82
CA GLY A 68 -26.77 4.43 -4.16
C GLY A 68 -25.34 4.28 -4.67
N LEU A 69 -25.07 4.84 -5.86
CA LEU A 69 -23.76 4.84 -6.51
C LEU A 69 -22.95 6.12 -6.22
N ASP A 70 -23.34 6.90 -5.20
CA ASP A 70 -22.55 8.06 -4.76
C ASP A 70 -21.34 7.60 -3.92
N VAL A 71 -20.22 8.28 -4.09
CA VAL A 71 -19.04 8.15 -3.23
C VAL A 71 -18.66 9.52 -2.70
N THR A 72 -18.29 9.56 -1.43
CA THR A 72 -17.78 10.77 -0.78
C THR A 72 -16.30 10.61 -0.47
N VAL A 73 -15.52 11.65 -0.73
CA VAL A 73 -14.10 11.74 -0.32
C VAL A 73 -13.97 12.95 0.60
N SER A 74 -13.57 12.73 1.84
CA SER A 74 -13.41 13.83 2.80
C SER A 74 -12.37 14.83 2.34
N ALA A 75 -12.49 16.08 2.79
CA ALA A 75 -11.42 17.06 2.72
C ALA A 75 -10.09 16.49 3.24
N GLY A 76 -8.97 16.99 2.74
CA GLY A 76 -7.64 16.46 3.09
C GLY A 76 -6.47 17.18 2.45
N HIS A 77 -5.27 16.81 2.89
CA HIS A 77 -4.00 17.35 2.43
C HIS A 77 -3.07 16.23 1.97
N GLY A 78 -2.33 16.49 0.90
CA GLY A 78 -1.31 15.58 0.39
C GLY A 78 -0.18 16.29 -0.33
N MET A 79 0.75 15.49 -0.83
CA MET A 79 1.87 15.93 -1.65
C MET A 79 1.89 15.13 -2.96
N GLY A 80 2.03 15.83 -4.07
CA GLY A 80 2.27 15.25 -5.39
C GLY A 80 3.40 16.03 -6.07
N PRO A 81 3.20 16.58 -7.29
CA PRO A 81 4.13 17.55 -7.87
C PRO A 81 4.31 18.83 -7.03
N GLY A 82 3.36 19.10 -6.13
CA GLY A 82 3.40 20.14 -5.10
C GLY A 82 2.38 19.82 -4.00
N PRO A 83 2.20 20.72 -3.01
CA PRO A 83 1.16 20.58 -2.01
C PRO A 83 -0.22 20.52 -2.67
N ILE A 84 -1.05 19.59 -2.24
CA ILE A 84 -2.40 19.37 -2.77
C ILE A 84 -3.39 19.50 -1.64
N TYR A 85 -4.48 20.18 -1.92
CA TYR A 85 -5.55 20.42 -0.97
C TYR A 85 -6.91 20.11 -1.60
N LEU A 86 -7.74 19.40 -0.84
CA LEU A 86 -9.16 19.30 -1.12
C LEU A 86 -9.90 19.98 0.04
N PRO A 87 -10.47 21.18 -0.17
CA PRO A 87 -11.03 21.99 0.91
C PRO A 87 -12.30 21.41 1.52
N ASP A 88 -13.11 20.76 0.69
CA ASP A 88 -14.44 20.29 1.04
C ASP A 88 -14.61 18.82 0.67
N THR A 89 -15.65 18.18 1.20
CA THR A 89 -15.98 16.81 0.80
C THR A 89 -16.36 16.78 -0.68
N ALA A 90 -15.64 15.97 -1.45
CA ALA A 90 -15.94 15.75 -2.86
C ALA A 90 -16.95 14.61 -3.00
N HIS A 91 -17.83 14.74 -3.99
CA HIS A 91 -18.81 13.73 -4.35
C HIS A 91 -18.55 13.22 -5.77
N GLY A 92 -18.83 11.94 -6.01
CA GLY A 92 -18.68 11.32 -7.32
C GLY A 92 -19.77 10.29 -7.55
N SER A 93 -20.33 10.26 -8.77
CA SER A 93 -21.25 9.21 -9.18
C SER A 93 -20.47 8.10 -9.88
N LEU A 94 -20.67 6.85 -9.44
CA LEU A 94 -19.95 5.70 -9.96
C LEU A 94 -20.81 4.90 -10.96
N PRO A 95 -20.18 4.24 -11.95
CA PRO A 95 -20.87 3.27 -12.78
C PRO A 95 -21.35 2.06 -11.96
N ASN A 96 -22.46 1.45 -12.36
CA ASN A 96 -23.03 0.25 -11.71
C ASN A 96 -22.39 -1.04 -12.24
N ASN A 97 -22.46 -2.12 -11.45
CA ASN A 97 -22.07 -3.48 -11.81
C ASN A 97 -20.63 -3.61 -12.33
N THR A 98 -19.68 -2.91 -11.70
CA THR A 98 -18.28 -2.93 -12.10
C THR A 98 -17.35 -2.66 -10.93
N THR A 99 -16.07 -2.99 -11.12
CA THR A 99 -14.98 -2.47 -10.29
C THR A 99 -14.59 -1.08 -10.79
N VAL A 100 -14.35 -0.16 -9.85
CA VAL A 100 -13.99 1.23 -10.11
C VAL A 100 -12.76 1.59 -9.30
N TYR A 101 -11.81 2.28 -9.93
CA TYR A 101 -10.61 2.81 -9.30
C TYR A 101 -10.77 4.32 -9.14
N LEU A 102 -10.71 4.79 -7.91
CA LEU A 102 -10.86 6.18 -7.53
C LEU A 102 -9.49 6.83 -7.39
N TRP A 103 -9.35 8.01 -7.97
CA TRP A 103 -8.09 8.74 -8.05
C TRP A 103 -8.31 10.19 -7.63
N LEU A 104 -7.30 10.75 -6.95
CA LEU A 104 -7.17 12.19 -6.86
C LEU A 104 -6.43 12.69 -8.11
N VAL A 105 -7.00 13.67 -8.80
CA VAL A 105 -6.43 14.24 -10.03
C VAL A 105 -6.30 15.76 -9.88
N LEU A 106 -5.28 16.34 -10.51
CA LEU A 106 -5.18 17.79 -10.65
C LEU A 106 -6.30 18.30 -11.55
N ALA A 107 -7.03 19.32 -11.11
CA ALA A 107 -8.05 19.93 -11.96
C ALA A 107 -7.39 20.54 -13.22
N PRO A 108 -7.93 20.31 -14.44
CA PRO A 108 -7.36 20.87 -15.66
C PRO A 108 -7.25 22.40 -15.60
N GLY A 109 -6.05 22.93 -15.85
CA GLY A 109 -5.80 24.38 -15.84
C GLY A 109 -5.78 25.02 -14.45
N ALA A 110 -5.92 24.24 -13.38
CA ALA A 110 -5.80 24.76 -12.02
C ALA A 110 -4.33 24.81 -11.57
N PHE A 111 -4.05 25.71 -10.63
CA PHE A 111 -2.81 25.69 -9.85
C PHE A 111 -2.72 24.37 -9.06
N PRO A 112 -1.49 23.90 -8.71
CA PRO A 112 -1.21 22.57 -8.16
C PRO A 112 -1.98 22.21 -6.86
N ASP A 113 -2.69 23.18 -6.30
CA ASP A 113 -3.40 23.16 -5.04
C ASP A 113 -4.90 22.81 -5.18
N SER A 114 -5.48 22.73 -6.39
CA SER A 114 -6.88 22.32 -6.59
C SER A 114 -7.00 20.89 -7.13
N ALA A 115 -7.28 19.96 -6.23
CA ALA A 115 -7.54 18.57 -6.58
C ALA A 115 -9.03 18.30 -6.78
N ILE A 116 -9.36 17.35 -7.66
CA ILE A 116 -10.70 16.78 -7.79
C ILE A 116 -10.63 15.26 -7.72
N VAL A 117 -11.77 14.64 -7.45
CA VAL A 117 -11.91 13.19 -7.48
C VAL A 117 -12.35 12.76 -8.87
N SER A 118 -11.65 11.79 -9.44
CA SER A 118 -12.02 11.15 -10.71
C SER A 118 -11.97 9.64 -10.55
N HIS A 119 -12.64 8.93 -11.45
CA HIS A 119 -12.65 7.47 -11.43
C HIS A 119 -12.40 6.87 -12.81
N GLY A 120 -12.05 5.60 -12.86
CA GLY A 120 -11.92 4.78 -14.07
C GLY A 120 -12.17 3.31 -13.77
N THR A 121 -12.33 2.48 -14.80
CA THR A 121 -12.55 1.02 -14.65
C THR A 121 -11.33 0.18 -15.01
N ASN A 122 -10.26 0.81 -15.50
CA ASN A 122 -8.99 0.17 -15.82
C ASN A 122 -7.86 0.81 -15.00
N PRO A 123 -7.20 0.09 -14.09
CA PRO A 123 -6.14 0.66 -13.27
C PRO A 123 -4.86 0.96 -14.07
N ALA A 124 -4.68 0.32 -15.24
CA ALA A 124 -3.54 0.56 -16.12
C ALA A 124 -3.69 1.82 -16.99
N ALA A 125 -4.88 2.46 -16.97
CA ALA A 125 -5.16 3.68 -17.71
C ALA A 125 -5.82 4.71 -16.78
N PRO A 126 -5.08 5.23 -15.78
CA PRO A 126 -5.63 6.21 -14.85
C PRO A 126 -6.00 7.51 -15.59
N PRO A 127 -6.99 8.28 -15.08
CA PRO A 127 -7.35 9.56 -15.67
C PRO A 127 -6.16 10.52 -15.82
N ALA A 128 -6.21 11.42 -16.79
CA ALA A 128 -5.16 12.42 -16.98
C ALA A 128 -5.02 13.31 -15.73
N GLY A 129 -3.79 13.66 -15.36
CA GLY A 129 -3.52 14.46 -14.17
C GLY A 129 -3.65 13.69 -12.85
N THR A 130 -3.73 12.36 -12.90
CA THR A 130 -3.71 11.51 -11.70
C THR A 130 -2.49 11.76 -10.83
N ILE A 131 -2.74 11.92 -9.53
CA ILE A 131 -1.73 12.13 -8.53
C ILE A 131 -1.56 10.89 -7.65
N PHE A 132 -2.64 10.42 -7.03
CA PHE A 132 -2.62 9.19 -6.23
C PHE A 132 -3.95 8.45 -6.31
N HIS A 133 -3.86 7.12 -6.17
CA HIS A 133 -4.99 6.22 -5.98
C HIS A 133 -5.58 6.44 -4.58
N LEU A 134 -6.91 6.50 -4.48
CA LEU A 134 -7.64 6.70 -3.22
C LEU A 134 -8.32 5.42 -2.74
N ALA A 135 -8.94 4.65 -3.64
CA ALA A 135 -9.60 3.40 -3.31
C ALA A 135 -10.00 2.62 -4.57
N THR A 136 -10.11 1.30 -4.44
CA THR A 136 -10.85 0.45 -5.37
C THR A 136 -12.24 0.19 -4.80
N LEU A 137 -13.28 0.41 -5.58
CA LEU A 137 -14.67 0.22 -5.20
C LEU A 137 -15.31 -0.85 -6.06
N THR A 138 -16.18 -1.67 -5.47
CA THR A 138 -17.05 -2.59 -6.22
C THR A 138 -18.48 -2.08 -6.15
N THR A 139 -19.15 -1.99 -7.30
CA THR A 139 -20.56 -1.62 -7.39
C THR A 139 -21.39 -2.78 -7.94
N ALA A 140 -22.57 -2.98 -7.37
CA ALA A 140 -23.54 -3.94 -7.87
C ALA A 140 -24.95 -3.58 -7.41
N GLY A 141 -25.96 -3.82 -8.24
CA GLY A 141 -27.36 -3.62 -7.84
C GLY A 141 -27.73 -2.15 -7.52
N GLY A 142 -26.98 -1.19 -8.06
CA GLY A 142 -27.23 0.24 -7.85
C GLY A 142 -26.63 0.79 -6.55
N ILE A 143 -25.75 0.03 -5.89
CA ILE A 143 -25.05 0.44 -4.67
C ILE A 143 -23.54 0.15 -4.75
N VAL A 144 -22.76 0.85 -3.92
CA VAL A 144 -21.37 0.46 -3.59
C VAL A 144 -21.41 -0.70 -2.60
N THR A 145 -20.84 -1.84 -2.97
CA THR A 145 -20.86 -3.08 -2.15
C THR A 145 -19.55 -3.33 -1.40
N ALA A 146 -18.44 -2.75 -1.87
CA ALA A 146 -17.15 -2.85 -1.20
C ALA A 146 -16.26 -1.64 -1.50
N ILE A 147 -15.41 -1.28 -0.54
CA ILE A 147 -14.36 -0.28 -0.66
C ILE A 147 -13.07 -0.92 -0.16
N ASP A 148 -12.03 -0.91 -0.99
CA ASP A 148 -10.68 -1.33 -0.64
C ASP A 148 -9.72 -0.13 -0.73
N GLY A 149 -9.18 0.26 0.42
CA GLY A 149 -8.17 1.32 0.55
C GLY A 149 -6.73 0.79 0.46
N SER A 150 -6.53 -0.44 0.01
CA SER A 150 -5.20 -1.01 -0.16
C SER A 150 -4.38 -0.24 -1.20
N GLY A 151 -3.08 -0.15 -0.95
CA GLY A 151 -2.12 0.49 -1.85
C GLY A 151 -2.08 2.02 -1.80
N VAL A 152 -2.93 2.67 -1.01
CA VAL A 152 -2.97 4.14 -0.87
C VAL A 152 -1.68 4.65 -0.21
N PRO A 153 -0.93 5.57 -0.83
CA PRO A 153 0.30 6.11 -0.27
C PRO A 153 0.02 7.23 0.73
N TYR A 154 0.62 7.11 1.92
CA TYR A 154 0.62 8.11 2.98
C TYR A 154 2.04 8.59 3.26
N LEU A 155 2.21 9.85 3.62
CA LEU A 155 3.49 10.37 4.10
C LEU A 155 3.54 10.33 5.62
N ARG A 156 4.42 9.50 6.18
CA ARG A 156 4.57 9.32 7.63
C ARG A 156 6.04 9.33 8.03
N GLY A 157 6.42 10.26 8.91
CA GLY A 157 7.79 10.35 9.43
C GLY A 157 8.86 10.55 8.34
N GLY A 158 8.52 11.22 7.24
CA GLY A 158 9.41 11.46 6.10
C GLY A 158 9.51 10.31 5.09
N PHE A 159 8.72 9.24 5.26
CA PHE A 159 8.65 8.11 4.33
C PHE A 159 7.27 8.04 3.66
N VAL A 160 7.24 7.65 2.39
CA VAL A 160 6.01 7.16 1.77
C VAL A 160 5.73 5.77 2.34
N VAL A 161 4.57 5.61 2.94
CA VAL A 161 4.08 4.37 3.55
C VAL A 161 2.76 4.00 2.90
N ARG A 162 2.56 2.74 2.53
CA ARG A 162 1.25 2.22 2.14
C ARG A 162 0.94 0.93 2.88
N THR A 163 -0.33 0.54 2.91
CA THR A 163 -0.77 -0.74 3.45
C THR A 163 -1.40 -1.57 2.34
N THR A 164 -1.07 -2.86 2.26
CA THR A 164 -1.71 -3.83 1.36
C THR A 164 -2.16 -5.07 2.14
N PHE A 165 -3.09 -5.83 1.59
CA PHE A 165 -3.57 -7.08 2.20
C PHE A 165 -2.77 -8.31 1.75
N ASP A 166 -1.53 -8.11 1.30
CA ASP A 166 -0.67 -9.21 0.89
C ASP A 166 -0.24 -10.05 2.11
N ARG A 167 -0.10 -11.37 1.92
CA ARG A 167 0.39 -12.32 2.95
C ARG A 167 1.92 -12.42 2.99
N GLY A 168 2.61 -11.51 2.29
CA GLY A 168 4.05 -11.54 2.07
C GLY A 168 4.52 -10.27 1.38
N ALA A 169 5.63 -10.34 0.64
CA ALA A 169 6.11 -9.19 -0.10
C ALA A 169 5.14 -8.86 -1.25
N PRO A 170 4.79 -7.57 -1.48
CA PRO A 170 3.98 -7.22 -2.64
C PRO A 170 4.69 -7.61 -3.95
N LEU A 171 3.92 -7.97 -4.98
CA LEU A 171 4.45 -8.38 -6.29
C LEU A 171 4.56 -7.24 -7.30
N ASP A 172 4.16 -6.04 -6.92
CA ASP A 172 4.17 -4.87 -7.78
C ASP A 172 5.53 -4.17 -7.80
N THR A 173 5.66 -3.20 -8.72
CA THR A 173 6.90 -2.43 -8.93
C THR A 173 6.63 -0.95 -8.71
N PRO A 174 6.74 -0.45 -7.47
CA PRO A 174 6.61 0.97 -7.17
C PRO A 174 7.62 1.82 -7.97
N PRO A 175 7.19 2.97 -8.53
CA PRO A 175 8.08 3.87 -9.26
C PRO A 175 8.99 4.70 -8.34
N VAL A 176 8.72 4.70 -7.04
CA VAL A 176 9.45 5.46 -6.02
C VAL A 176 9.78 4.58 -4.81
N PRO A 177 10.84 4.89 -4.04
CA PRO A 177 11.06 4.26 -2.74
C PRO A 177 9.82 4.41 -1.85
N ILE A 178 9.30 3.28 -1.39
CA ILE A 178 8.08 3.21 -0.57
C ILE A 178 8.23 2.10 0.46
N ARG A 179 7.67 2.35 1.64
CA ARG A 179 7.51 1.36 2.70
C ARG A 179 6.11 0.76 2.62
N THR A 180 6.03 -0.55 2.45
CA THR A 180 4.75 -1.27 2.38
C THR A 180 4.54 -2.10 3.64
N ILE A 181 3.42 -1.87 4.31
CA ILE A 181 2.95 -2.69 5.43
C ILE A 181 1.96 -3.70 4.86
N THR A 182 2.15 -4.96 5.18
CA THR A 182 1.33 -6.09 4.72
C THR A 182 0.80 -6.86 5.93
N GLN A 183 0.02 -7.92 5.71
CA GLN A 183 -0.41 -8.79 6.82
C GLN A 183 0.76 -9.55 7.47
N ALA A 184 1.88 -9.71 6.75
CA ALA A 184 3.03 -10.45 7.23
C ALA A 184 4.15 -9.58 7.83
N GLY A 185 4.08 -8.26 7.66
CA GLY A 185 5.13 -7.36 8.12
C GLY A 185 5.38 -6.20 7.16
N MET A 186 6.54 -5.58 7.33
CA MET A 186 6.91 -4.34 6.65
C MET A 186 8.05 -4.58 5.66
N TYR A 187 7.96 -3.93 4.50
CA TYR A 187 8.92 -4.05 3.41
C TYR A 187 9.32 -2.68 2.90
N ASP A 188 10.60 -2.50 2.58
CA ASP A 188 11.10 -1.33 1.87
C ASP A 188 11.35 -1.67 0.40
N TRP A 189 10.84 -0.84 -0.50
CA TRP A 189 11.14 -0.93 -1.92
C TRP A 189 12.55 -0.40 -2.21
N HIS A 190 13.45 -1.28 -2.63
CA HIS A 190 14.84 -0.91 -2.93
C HIS A 190 15.41 -1.76 -4.07
N ALA A 191 15.96 -1.08 -5.09
CA ALA A 191 16.61 -1.70 -6.24
C ALA A 191 15.73 -2.73 -6.98
N GLY A 192 14.46 -2.40 -7.19
CA GLY A 192 13.53 -3.23 -7.97
C GLY A 192 12.90 -4.40 -7.21
N ALA A 193 13.04 -4.46 -5.88
CA ALA A 193 12.40 -5.48 -5.06
C ALA A 193 11.96 -4.94 -3.69
N HIS A 194 10.90 -5.55 -3.15
CA HIS A 194 10.47 -5.35 -1.77
C HIS A 194 11.38 -6.14 -0.82
N ARG A 195 12.10 -5.44 0.06
CA ARG A 195 13.01 -6.03 1.05
C ARG A 195 12.39 -5.99 2.43
N PRO A 196 12.30 -7.12 3.15
CA PRO A 196 11.67 -7.14 4.47
C PRO A 196 12.49 -6.33 5.49
N LEU A 197 11.79 -5.58 6.33
CA LEU A 197 12.34 -4.92 7.51
C LEU A 197 12.13 -5.81 8.73
N GLY A 198 12.89 -6.89 8.79
CA GLY A 198 12.81 -7.92 9.83
C GLY A 198 12.43 -9.29 9.27
N ASN A 199 11.87 -10.14 10.13
CA ASN A 199 11.41 -11.47 9.75
C ASN A 199 9.89 -11.43 9.51
N PRO A 200 9.43 -11.41 8.26
CA PRO A 200 8.01 -11.39 7.97
C PRO A 200 7.34 -12.70 8.44
N VAL A 201 6.25 -12.56 9.18
CA VAL A 201 5.44 -13.66 9.71
C VAL A 201 3.99 -13.37 9.38
N PHE A 202 3.38 -14.23 8.57
CA PHE A 202 1.93 -14.20 8.40
C PHE A 202 1.25 -15.00 9.50
N GLN A 203 0.18 -14.44 10.09
CA GLN A 203 -0.65 -15.14 11.06
C GLN A 203 -2.12 -15.04 10.64
N GLY A 204 -2.82 -16.18 10.58
CA GLY A 204 -4.23 -16.17 10.17
C GLY A 204 -4.98 -17.45 10.47
N SER A 205 -6.30 -17.33 10.57
CA SER A 205 -7.21 -18.46 10.66
C SER A 205 -7.77 -18.80 9.28
N PHE A 206 -8.07 -20.08 9.03
CA PHE A 206 -8.62 -20.53 7.75
C PHE A 206 -9.71 -21.58 7.93
N GLY A 207 -10.80 -21.45 7.18
CA GLY A 207 -11.93 -22.39 7.16
C GLY A 207 -12.11 -23.14 5.85
N ALA A 208 -11.17 -22.97 4.91
CA ALA A 208 -11.14 -23.61 3.62
C ALA A 208 -9.68 -23.88 3.20
N HIS A 209 -9.47 -24.63 2.12
CA HIS A 209 -8.14 -24.89 1.58
C HIS A 209 -7.34 -23.60 1.36
N VAL A 210 -6.09 -23.59 1.83
CA VAL A 210 -5.13 -22.49 1.61
C VAL A 210 -4.11 -22.91 0.57
N GLN A 211 -4.02 -22.18 -0.53
CA GLN A 211 -2.94 -22.32 -1.50
C GLN A 211 -1.88 -21.25 -1.22
N LEU A 212 -0.65 -21.69 -0.96
CA LEU A 212 0.51 -20.80 -0.81
C LEU A 212 1.11 -20.49 -2.19
N VAL A 213 1.69 -19.30 -2.32
CA VAL A 213 2.39 -18.80 -3.50
C VAL A 213 3.82 -18.38 -3.15
N ALA A 214 4.69 -18.26 -4.16
CA ALA A 214 6.09 -17.90 -3.95
C ALA A 214 6.31 -16.53 -3.27
N ALA A 215 5.30 -15.65 -3.32
CA ALA A 215 5.33 -14.31 -2.72
C ALA A 215 4.92 -14.28 -1.24
N ASP A 216 4.31 -15.36 -0.73
CA ASP A 216 3.88 -15.42 0.67
C ASP A 216 5.08 -15.37 1.62
N ALA A 217 4.87 -14.90 2.85
CA ALA A 217 5.93 -14.82 3.84
C ALA A 217 6.59 -16.18 4.10
N PRO A 218 7.91 -16.22 4.38
CA PRO A 218 8.63 -17.44 4.68
C PRO A 218 8.16 -18.09 5.98
N THR A 219 7.57 -17.36 6.91
CA THR A 219 6.96 -17.94 8.12
C THR A 219 5.45 -17.77 8.09
N GLN A 220 4.73 -18.88 8.21
CA GLN A 220 3.27 -18.96 8.19
C GLN A 220 2.77 -19.59 9.50
N VAL A 221 2.00 -18.86 10.30
CA VAL A 221 1.29 -19.39 11.48
C VAL A 221 -0.19 -19.47 11.14
N LEU A 222 -0.67 -20.69 10.91
CA LEU A 222 -2.01 -20.93 10.38
C LEU A 222 -2.87 -21.67 11.40
N THR A 223 -4.08 -21.18 11.66
CA THR A 223 -5.02 -21.77 12.61
C THR A 223 -6.25 -22.33 11.89
N PRO A 224 -6.39 -23.66 11.74
CA PRO A 224 -7.55 -24.26 11.10
C PRO A 224 -8.82 -24.08 11.93
N THR A 225 -9.92 -23.63 11.31
CA THR A 225 -11.22 -23.47 11.99
C THR A 225 -12.11 -24.72 11.90
N GLY A 226 -11.67 -25.75 11.17
CA GLY A 226 -12.39 -27.02 11.01
C GLY A 226 -11.46 -28.20 10.76
N ALA A 227 -12.04 -29.41 10.71
CA ALA A 227 -11.31 -30.65 10.42
C ALA A 227 -11.14 -30.88 8.91
N GLY A 228 -10.14 -31.69 8.52
CA GLY A 228 -9.89 -32.06 7.12
C GLY A 228 -9.37 -30.93 6.23
N LEU A 229 -8.95 -29.82 6.83
CA LEU A 229 -8.36 -28.70 6.10
C LEU A 229 -6.91 -29.03 5.69
N HIS A 230 -6.46 -28.37 4.63
CA HIS A 230 -5.10 -28.54 4.14
C HIS A 230 -4.53 -27.24 3.57
N VAL A 231 -3.20 -27.18 3.55
CA VAL A 231 -2.41 -26.12 2.96
C VAL A 231 -1.60 -26.74 1.81
N SER A 232 -1.83 -26.25 0.59
CA SER A 232 -1.04 -26.66 -0.57
C SER A 232 0.18 -25.76 -0.71
N LEU A 233 1.36 -26.38 -0.81
CA LEU A 233 2.61 -25.70 -1.13
C LEU A 233 2.61 -25.29 -2.62
N PRO A 234 3.26 -24.16 -2.97
CA PRO A 234 3.29 -23.68 -4.35
C PRO A 234 3.98 -24.67 -5.28
N VAL A 235 3.54 -24.75 -6.54
CA VAL A 235 4.21 -25.61 -7.55
C VAL A 235 5.66 -25.16 -7.82
N SER A 236 5.93 -23.87 -7.68
CA SER A 236 7.26 -23.28 -7.73
C SER A 236 7.70 -22.93 -6.31
N PRO A 237 8.72 -23.60 -5.76
CA PRO A 237 9.08 -23.37 -4.38
C PRO A 237 9.60 -21.95 -4.12
N ILE A 238 9.48 -21.50 -2.87
CA ILE A 238 10.09 -20.24 -2.43
C ILE A 238 11.60 -20.44 -2.40
N TYR A 239 12.31 -19.73 -3.28
CA TYR A 239 13.75 -19.66 -3.27
C TYR A 239 14.17 -18.54 -2.31
N GLY A 240 14.78 -18.88 -1.17
CA GLY A 240 15.37 -17.83 -0.34
C GLY A 240 15.71 -18.20 1.09
N THR A 241 16.41 -17.27 1.71
CA THR A 241 16.65 -17.19 3.15
C THR A 241 15.78 -16.08 3.74
N PRO A 242 14.96 -16.34 4.77
CA PRO A 242 14.85 -17.60 5.50
C PRO A 242 14.00 -18.66 4.77
N PRO A 243 14.23 -19.97 5.07
CA PRO A 243 13.44 -21.06 4.50
C PRO A 243 11.98 -21.01 4.96
N LEU A 244 11.10 -21.68 4.20
CA LEU A 244 9.68 -21.76 4.54
C LEU A 244 9.46 -22.55 5.84
N VAL A 245 8.69 -21.98 6.76
CA VAL A 245 8.25 -22.58 8.02
C VAL A 245 6.74 -22.41 8.13
N ILE A 246 6.02 -23.52 8.36
CA ILE A 246 4.58 -23.52 8.57
C ILE A 246 4.29 -24.05 9.97
N VAL A 247 3.51 -23.32 10.75
CA VAL A 247 3.15 -23.66 12.13
C VAL A 247 1.64 -23.80 12.24
N ASN A 248 1.16 -24.84 12.92
CA ASN A 248 -0.24 -24.93 13.33
C ASN A 248 -0.45 -24.14 14.62
N GLY A 249 -1.02 -22.96 14.49
CA GLY A 249 -1.31 -22.03 15.60
C GLY A 249 -2.56 -22.37 16.41
N ALA A 250 -3.22 -23.50 16.16
CA ALA A 250 -4.36 -23.93 16.96
C ALA A 250 -3.94 -24.21 18.42
N PRO A 251 -4.83 -23.91 19.41
CA PRO A 251 -4.58 -24.29 20.79
C PRO A 251 -4.52 -25.81 20.95
N THR A 252 -3.88 -26.29 22.02
CA THR A 252 -3.83 -27.73 22.35
C THR A 252 -5.23 -28.35 22.36
N GLY A 253 -5.41 -29.44 21.62
CA GLY A 253 -6.72 -30.09 21.41
C GLY A 253 -7.54 -29.53 20.25
N GLY A 254 -7.03 -28.54 19.53
CA GLY A 254 -7.63 -28.00 18.31
C GLY A 254 -7.47 -28.90 17.08
N ASN A 255 -7.81 -28.36 15.90
CA ASN A 255 -7.77 -29.11 14.66
C ASN A 255 -6.35 -29.26 14.11
N SER A 256 -6.07 -30.43 13.52
CA SER A 256 -4.89 -30.63 12.68
C SER A 256 -5.17 -30.22 11.23
N PHE A 257 -4.13 -30.00 10.43
CA PHE A 257 -4.27 -29.84 8.98
C PHE A 257 -3.15 -30.53 8.21
N ASP A 258 -3.42 -30.87 6.96
CA ASP A 258 -2.45 -31.50 6.08
C ASP A 258 -1.65 -30.47 5.28
N LEU A 259 -0.36 -30.73 5.10
CA LEU A 259 0.48 -30.08 4.09
C LEU A 259 0.50 -30.92 2.83
N LYS A 260 0.26 -30.30 1.67
CA LYS A 260 0.25 -30.98 0.38
C LYS A 260 1.22 -30.39 -0.62
N VAL A 261 1.80 -31.26 -1.46
CA VAL A 261 2.49 -30.88 -2.70
C VAL A 261 1.72 -31.53 -3.84
N GLY A 262 1.04 -30.72 -4.65
CA GLY A 262 0.04 -31.23 -5.60
C GLY A 262 -1.09 -31.95 -4.85
N SER A 263 -1.35 -33.22 -5.19
CA SER A 263 -2.34 -34.06 -4.52
C SER A 263 -1.80 -34.85 -3.31
N THR A 264 -0.49 -34.86 -3.11
CA THR A 264 0.18 -35.73 -2.12
C THR A 264 0.30 -35.03 -0.77
N VAL A 265 -0.15 -35.68 0.30
CA VAL A 265 0.10 -35.22 1.68
C VAL A 265 1.55 -35.50 2.04
N VAL A 266 2.29 -34.46 2.40
CA VAL A 266 3.71 -34.53 2.78
C VAL A 266 3.94 -34.42 4.29
N ALA A 267 2.96 -33.89 5.02
CA ALA A 267 2.91 -33.88 6.48
C ALA A 267 1.49 -33.61 6.99
N THR A 268 1.21 -33.99 8.23
CA THR A 268 0.02 -33.56 8.97
C THR A 268 0.48 -32.83 10.22
N LEU A 269 0.05 -31.58 10.40
CA LEU A 269 0.44 -30.73 11.52
C LEU A 269 -0.64 -30.74 12.59
N ALA A 270 -0.37 -31.40 13.71
CA ALA A 270 -1.17 -31.29 14.93
C ALA A 270 -1.03 -29.89 15.55
N PRO A 271 -1.96 -29.46 16.42
CA PRO A 271 -1.85 -28.18 17.14
C PRO A 271 -0.49 -28.02 17.83
N GLY A 272 0.15 -26.87 17.66
CA GLY A 272 1.49 -26.59 18.20
C GLY A 272 2.64 -27.27 17.46
N MET A 273 2.39 -28.00 16.38
CA MET A 273 3.45 -28.56 15.53
C MET A 273 3.82 -27.61 14.40
N SER A 274 5.05 -27.74 13.92
CA SER A 274 5.57 -27.01 12.76
C SER A 274 6.20 -27.94 11.73
N ALA A 275 6.16 -27.53 10.46
CA ALA A 275 6.94 -28.08 9.38
C ALA A 275 7.95 -27.01 8.94
N GLY A 276 9.23 -27.27 9.16
CA GLY A 276 10.29 -26.33 8.80
C GLY A 276 11.64 -26.69 9.42
N PRO A 277 12.77 -26.24 8.84
CA PRO A 277 12.85 -25.49 7.58
C PRO A 277 12.53 -26.39 6.37
N ILE A 278 11.54 -25.99 5.56
CA ILE A 278 11.21 -26.67 4.31
C ILE A 278 12.19 -26.15 3.26
N VAL A 279 13.26 -26.91 3.05
CA VAL A 279 14.29 -26.61 2.06
C VAL A 279 13.96 -27.33 0.76
N THR A 280 14.27 -26.67 -0.35
CA THR A 280 14.07 -27.22 -1.68
C THR A 280 15.37 -27.82 -2.19
N VAL A 281 15.29 -29.01 -2.77
CA VAL A 281 16.42 -29.68 -3.40
C VAL A 281 16.30 -29.54 -4.92
N PRO A 282 17.41 -29.42 -5.66
CA PRO A 282 17.37 -29.54 -7.11
C PRO A 282 16.80 -30.92 -7.48
N ASP A 283 15.80 -30.94 -8.35
CA ASP A 283 15.31 -32.15 -8.97
C ASP A 283 16.28 -32.65 -10.05
N THR A 284 15.96 -33.78 -10.69
CA THR A 284 16.78 -34.38 -11.75
C THR A 284 16.91 -33.51 -13.01
N THR A 285 16.10 -32.45 -13.12
CA THR A 285 16.12 -31.47 -14.20
C THR A 285 16.75 -30.13 -13.78
N GLY A 286 17.22 -30.01 -12.54
CA GLY A 286 17.83 -28.81 -11.98
C GLY A 286 16.84 -27.74 -11.49
N HIS A 287 15.54 -28.01 -11.50
CA HIS A 287 14.54 -27.12 -10.89
C HIS A 287 14.47 -27.37 -9.38
N ALA A 288 14.18 -26.37 -8.56
CA ALA A 288 13.94 -26.66 -7.16
C ALA A 288 12.61 -27.38 -6.99
N ALA A 289 12.64 -28.46 -6.22
CA ALA A 289 11.49 -29.21 -5.78
C ALA A 289 11.50 -29.33 -4.25
N TYR A 290 10.31 -29.51 -3.67
CA TYR A 290 10.23 -29.96 -2.28
C TYR A 290 10.84 -31.35 -2.17
N SER A 291 11.62 -31.59 -1.11
CA SER A 291 12.12 -32.93 -0.83
C SER A 291 10.92 -33.90 -0.79
N SER A 292 10.98 -34.96 -1.59
CA SER A 292 9.93 -35.99 -1.64
C SER A 292 9.86 -36.85 -0.36
N SER A 293 10.76 -36.63 0.59
CA SER A 293 10.71 -37.23 1.93
C SER A 293 9.60 -36.60 2.77
N THR A 294 8.90 -37.40 3.57
CA THR A 294 8.00 -36.94 4.64
C THR A 294 8.62 -35.77 5.41
N ILE A 295 7.93 -34.64 5.50
CA ILE A 295 8.38 -33.53 6.33
C ILE A 295 8.03 -33.90 7.77
N THR A 296 9.03 -34.22 8.58
CA THR A 296 8.82 -34.57 9.99
C THR A 296 8.34 -33.33 10.75
N PRO A 297 7.12 -33.35 11.32
CA PRO A 297 6.67 -32.24 12.15
C PRO A 297 7.51 -32.12 13.42
N ASN A 298 7.90 -30.91 13.78
CA ASN A 298 8.62 -30.60 15.02
C ASN A 298 7.68 -29.93 16.02
N SER A 299 7.80 -30.24 17.30
CA SER A 299 7.14 -29.46 18.36
C SER A 299 7.68 -28.04 18.33
N PHE A 300 6.78 -27.06 18.26
CA PHE A 300 7.11 -25.66 18.35
C PHE A 300 7.29 -25.22 19.82
#